data_AF-A0A350M1V5-F1
#
_entry.id   AF-A0A350M1V5-F1
#
_cell.length_a   1.000
_cell.length_b   1.000
_cell.length_c   1.000
_cell.angle_alpha   90.00
_cell.angle_beta   90.00
_cell.angle_gamma   90.00
#
_symmetry.space_group_name_H-M   'P 1'
#
loop_
_entity.id
_entity.type
_entity.pdbx_description
1 polymer ?
#
loop_
_entity_poly.entity_id
_entity_poly.type
_entity_poly.pdbx_seq_one_letter_code
_entity_poly.pdbx_strand_id
1 'polypeptide(L)'
;MNKLLSAFLLLLIPILVVSQTYSSQFGLLKYRGGGDWYANIETSLKNLAIFCNGNIGTNIDPEQKIVEVDSKEIFNCPFVHMTGHGNVSFNDREIENLRGYLIAGGFLNID
;
A
#
# COMPACT_ATOMS: atom_id res chain seq x y z
N MET A 1 -46.65 -15.83 -4.95
CA MET A 1 -45.85 -14.67 -5.39
C MET A 1 -44.86 -14.21 -4.33
N ASN A 2 -45.30 -14.01 -3.08
CA ASN A 2 -44.48 -13.40 -2.01
C ASN A 2 -43.30 -14.28 -1.57
N LYS A 3 -43.45 -15.61 -1.52
CA LYS A 3 -42.37 -16.54 -1.13
C LYS A 3 -41.23 -16.63 -2.17
N LEU A 4 -41.55 -16.49 -3.45
CA LEU A 4 -40.57 -16.45 -4.55
C LEU A 4 -39.77 -15.13 -4.54
N LEU A 5 -40.44 -14.01 -4.24
CA LEU A 5 -39.79 -12.72 -4.07
C LEU A 5 -38.87 -12.70 -2.84
N SER A 6 -39.31 -13.30 -1.72
CA SER A 6 -38.48 -13.44 -0.51
C SER A 6 -37.26 -14.34 -0.74
N ALA A 7 -37.41 -15.45 -1.47
CA ALA A 7 -36.29 -16.34 -1.82
C ALA A 7 -35.27 -15.64 -2.74
N PHE A 8 -35.75 -14.81 -3.68
CA PHE A 8 -34.90 -13.99 -4.54
C PHE A 8 -34.12 -12.92 -3.75
N LEU A 9 -34.78 -12.26 -2.79
CA LEU A 9 -34.13 -11.31 -1.88
C LEU A 9 -33.06 -11.97 -0.99
N LEU A 10 -33.31 -13.20 -0.50
CA LEU A 10 -32.34 -13.98 0.28
C LEU A 10 -31.10 -14.38 -0.54
N LEU A 11 -31.27 -14.63 -1.84
CA LEU A 11 -30.19 -14.93 -2.78
C LEU A 11 -29.29 -13.72 -3.11
N LEU A 12 -29.78 -12.49 -2.89
CA LEU A 12 -29.02 -11.25 -3.09
C LEU A 12 -28.17 -10.83 -1.88
N ILE A 13 -28.44 -11.37 -0.68
CA ILE A 13 -27.72 -11.06 0.56
C ILE A 13 -26.20 -11.35 0.49
N PRO A 14 -25.70 -12.48 -0.06
CA PRO A 14 -24.26 -12.75 -0.10
C PRO A 14 -23.45 -11.80 -1.00
N ILE A 15 -24.10 -11.06 -1.92
CA ILE A 15 -23.42 -10.07 -2.77
C ILE A 15 -23.05 -8.81 -1.96
N LEU A 16 -23.74 -8.54 -0.86
CA LEU A 16 -23.50 -7.38 0.01
C LEU A 16 -22.36 -7.59 1.02
N VAL A 17 -21.88 -8.84 1.18
CA VAL A 17 -20.87 -9.21 2.19
C VAL A 17 -19.45 -9.27 1.59
N VAL A 18 -19.30 -9.08 0.27
CA VAL A 18 -17.98 -8.95 -0.37
C VAL A 18 -17.46 -7.53 -0.21
N SER A 19 -16.95 -7.19 0.97
CA SER A 19 -15.96 -6.13 1.12
C SER A 19 -15.23 -6.27 2.46
N GLN A 20 -14.05 -6.86 2.41
CA GLN A 20 -12.95 -6.44 3.28
C GLN A 20 -11.83 -5.99 2.37
N THR A 21 -11.96 -4.78 1.81
CA THR A 21 -10.77 -4.09 1.31
C THR A 21 -10.01 -3.56 2.52
N TYR A 22 -8.72 -3.84 2.61
CA TYR A 22 -7.85 -3.21 3.60
C TYR A 22 -8.00 -1.68 3.53
N SER A 23 -7.95 -1.01 4.69
CA SER A 23 -8.14 0.45 4.79
C SER A 23 -6.95 1.25 4.29
N SER A 24 -5.78 0.62 4.23
CA SER A 24 -4.52 1.23 3.82
C SER A 24 -3.55 0.16 3.31
N GLN A 25 -2.58 0.58 2.51
CA GLN A 25 -1.53 -0.29 1.97
C GLN A 25 -0.18 0.43 2.07
N PHE A 26 0.86 -0.30 2.47
CA PHE A 26 2.22 0.21 2.47
C PHE A 26 2.76 0.28 1.03
N GLY A 27 3.50 1.35 0.72
CA GLY A 27 4.26 1.46 -0.51
C GLY A 27 5.69 0.97 -0.33
N LEU A 28 6.23 0.25 -1.30
CA LEU A 28 7.67 -0.01 -1.44
C LEU A 28 8.19 0.87 -2.58
N LEU A 29 9.06 1.83 -2.27
CA LEU A 29 9.57 2.80 -3.22
C LEU A 29 10.59 2.14 -4.15
N LYS A 30 10.27 2.06 -5.42
CA LYS A 30 11.20 1.69 -6.48
C LYS A 30 11.91 2.95 -6.98
N TYR A 31 13.23 2.94 -6.89
CA TYR A 31 14.08 4.08 -7.27
C TYR A 31 15.20 3.66 -8.22
N ARG A 32 15.87 4.66 -8.81
CA ARG A 32 16.99 4.50 -9.74
C ARG A 32 18.33 4.64 -9.01
N GLY A 33 19.41 4.12 -9.59
CA GLY A 33 20.76 4.30 -9.05
C GLY A 33 21.52 3.00 -8.77
N GLY A 34 20.92 1.86 -9.11
CA GLY A 34 21.57 0.55 -9.03
C GLY A 34 21.49 -0.11 -7.66
N GLY A 35 20.67 0.40 -6.75
CA GLY A 35 20.37 -0.25 -5.48
C GLY A 35 19.34 -1.38 -5.58
N ASP A 36 19.35 -2.25 -4.58
CA ASP A 36 18.45 -3.39 -4.40
C ASP A 36 17.19 -3.00 -3.62
N TRP A 37 16.40 -2.07 -4.18
CA TRP A 37 15.11 -1.62 -3.64
C TRP A 37 14.11 -2.75 -3.36
N TYR A 38 14.34 -3.94 -3.92
CA TYR A 38 13.55 -5.15 -3.77
C TYR A 38 14.04 -6.07 -2.63
N ALA A 39 14.90 -5.58 -1.74
CA ALA A 39 15.35 -6.33 -0.57
C ALA A 39 14.15 -6.70 0.33
N ASN A 40 14.13 -7.95 0.82
CA ASN A 40 13.18 -8.42 1.85
C ASN A 40 11.68 -8.24 1.52
N ILE A 41 11.30 -8.25 0.23
CA ILE A 41 9.91 -8.09 -0.23
C ILE A 41 8.94 -9.01 0.53
N GLU A 42 9.29 -10.29 0.72
CA GLU A 42 8.40 -11.27 1.34
C GLU A 42 8.31 -11.16 2.87
N THR A 43 9.17 -10.38 3.52
CA THR A 43 9.28 -10.37 4.99
C THR A 43 9.08 -9.00 5.61
N SER A 44 9.72 -7.93 5.13
CA SER A 44 9.78 -6.64 5.86
C SER A 44 8.40 -6.01 6.08
N LEU A 45 7.80 -5.42 5.04
CA LEU A 45 6.53 -4.71 5.17
C LEU A 45 5.36 -5.64 5.47
N LYS A 46 5.41 -6.88 4.99
CA LYS A 46 4.40 -7.91 5.29
C LYS A 46 4.36 -8.21 6.79
N ASN A 47 5.50 -8.44 7.42
CA ASN A 47 5.56 -8.71 8.85
C ASN A 47 5.15 -7.47 9.66
N LEU A 48 5.52 -6.27 9.21
CA LEU A 48 5.09 -5.03 9.85
C LEU A 48 3.56 -4.87 9.81
N ALA A 49 2.94 -5.08 8.65
CA ALA A 49 1.49 -4.99 8.50
C ALA A 49 0.76 -6.02 9.38
N ILE A 50 1.21 -7.28 9.37
CA ILE A 50 0.67 -8.34 10.25
C ILE A 50 0.82 -7.95 11.72
N PHE A 51 1.99 -7.43 12.11
CA PHE A 51 2.25 -7.00 13.48
C PHE A 51 1.33 -5.84 13.89
N CYS A 52 1.22 -4.79 13.08
CA CYS A 52 0.35 -3.65 13.37
C CYS A 52 -1.11 -4.07 13.48
N ASN A 53 -1.60 -4.89 12.54
CA ASN A 53 -2.98 -5.37 12.55
C ASN A 53 -3.28 -6.19 13.81
N GLY A 54 -2.34 -7.02 14.26
CA GLY A 54 -2.50 -7.85 15.46
C GLY A 54 -2.33 -7.10 16.80
N ASN A 55 -1.50 -6.06 16.85
CA ASN A 55 -1.11 -5.43 18.12
C ASN A 55 -1.80 -4.09 18.38
N ILE A 56 -2.09 -3.31 17.34
CA ILE A 56 -2.68 -1.97 17.48
C ILE A 56 -3.99 -1.81 16.69
N GLY A 57 -4.54 -2.92 16.17
CA GLY A 57 -5.87 -2.96 15.56
C GLY A 57 -5.98 -2.18 14.25
N THR A 58 -4.88 -2.04 13.50
CA THR A 58 -4.93 -1.47 12.14
C THR A 58 -5.58 -2.45 11.15
N ASN A 59 -5.89 -1.96 9.95
CA ASN A 59 -6.40 -2.76 8.84
C ASN A 59 -5.55 -2.49 7.58
N ILE A 60 -4.27 -2.83 7.66
CA ILE A 60 -3.26 -2.63 6.60
C ILE A 60 -3.16 -3.90 5.77
N ASP A 61 -3.08 -3.74 4.45
CA ASP A 61 -2.81 -4.86 3.54
C ASP A 61 -1.41 -5.46 3.82
N PRO A 62 -1.30 -6.77 4.13
CA PRO A 62 -0.01 -7.45 4.25
C PRO A 62 0.80 -7.47 2.94
N GLU A 63 0.16 -7.29 1.79
CA GLU A 63 0.86 -7.11 0.52
C GLU A 63 1.18 -5.63 0.30
N GLN A 64 2.46 -5.33 0.08
CA GLN A 64 2.91 -3.98 -0.25
C GLN A 64 2.64 -3.64 -1.72
N LYS A 65 2.42 -2.36 -2.00
CA LYS A 65 2.37 -1.84 -3.36
C LYS A 65 3.75 -1.36 -3.80
N ILE A 66 4.29 -1.89 -4.89
CA ILE A 66 5.50 -1.31 -5.49
C ILE A 66 5.10 0.00 -6.16
N VAL A 67 5.75 1.11 -5.78
CA VAL A 67 5.47 2.44 -6.30
C VAL A 67 6.74 3.06 -6.88
N GLU A 68 6.67 3.52 -8.13
CA GLU A 68 7.74 4.31 -8.76
C GLU A 68 7.70 5.75 -8.21
N VAL A 69 8.86 6.40 -8.08
CA VAL A 69 8.99 7.74 -7.46
C VAL A 69 8.18 8.82 -8.19
N ASP A 70 8.04 8.74 -9.52
CA ASP A 70 7.29 9.69 -10.34
C ASP A 70 5.80 9.33 -10.51
N SER A 71 5.37 8.20 -9.96
CA SER A 71 3.99 7.74 -10.05
C SER A 71 3.09 8.52 -9.11
N LYS A 72 1.89 8.87 -9.59
CA LYS A 72 0.82 9.41 -8.73
C LYS A 72 0.28 8.38 -7.73
N GLU A 73 0.59 7.10 -7.93
CA GLU A 73 0.15 6.05 -7.03
C GLU A 73 0.79 6.14 -5.64
N ILE A 74 1.93 6.84 -5.50
CA ILE A 74 2.57 7.08 -4.21
C ILE A 74 1.61 7.79 -3.22
N PHE A 75 0.70 8.63 -3.72
CA PHE A 75 -0.29 9.35 -2.91
C PHE A 75 -1.42 8.45 -2.38
N ASN A 76 -1.54 7.20 -2.86
CA ASN A 76 -2.46 6.21 -2.31
C ASN A 76 -1.85 5.43 -1.13
N CYS A 77 -0.56 5.62 -0.87
CA CYS A 77 0.18 4.95 0.19
C CYS A 77 0.57 5.98 1.26
N PRO A 78 -0.18 6.11 2.37
CA PRO A 78 0.15 7.10 3.41
C PRO A 78 1.52 6.84 4.06
N PHE A 79 2.01 5.60 3.98
CA PHE A 79 3.34 5.19 4.40
C PHE A 79 4.05 4.49 3.24
N VAL A 80 5.23 5.00 2.89
CA VAL A 80 6.11 4.45 1.85
C VAL A 80 7.45 4.12 2.49
N HIS A 81 7.94 2.91 2.22
CA HIS A 81 9.24 2.46 2.67
C HIS A 81 10.22 2.45 1.50
N MET A 82 11.41 2.93 1.76
CA MET A 82 12.55 2.87 0.88
C MET A 82 13.66 2.11 1.61
N THR A 83 14.16 1.06 0.98
CA THR A 83 15.28 0.25 1.46
C THR A 83 16.24 -0.01 0.31
N GLY A 84 17.46 -0.41 0.62
CA GLY A 84 18.42 -0.90 -0.35
C GLY A 84 19.81 -0.33 -0.13
N HIS A 85 20.79 -1.01 -0.68
CA HIS A 85 22.20 -0.74 -0.62
C HIS A 85 22.66 -0.05 -1.90
N GLY A 86 23.63 0.86 -1.79
CA GLY A 86 24.22 1.53 -2.94
C GLY A 86 23.62 2.90 -3.22
N ASN A 87 23.66 3.34 -4.48
CA ASN A 87 23.31 4.71 -4.83
C ASN A 87 21.80 4.86 -5.05
N VAL A 88 21.28 5.92 -4.47
CA VAL A 88 19.93 6.42 -4.72
C VAL A 88 20.08 7.65 -5.61
N SER A 89 19.37 7.67 -6.73
CA SER A 89 19.35 8.80 -7.64
C SER A 89 17.93 9.11 -8.06
N PHE A 90 17.60 10.40 -8.10
CA PHE A 90 16.32 10.92 -8.56
C PHE A 90 16.57 11.98 -9.64
N ASN A 91 15.71 12.02 -10.65
CA ASN A 91 15.63 13.12 -11.59
C ASN A 91 14.73 14.25 -11.05
N ASP A 92 14.73 15.41 -11.70
CA ASP A 92 13.97 16.59 -11.24
C ASP A 92 12.48 16.32 -11.07
N ARG A 93 11.87 15.48 -11.91
CA ARG A 93 10.45 15.11 -11.82
C ARG A 93 10.18 14.21 -10.63
N GLU A 94 11.04 13.23 -10.39
CA GLU A 94 10.96 12.32 -9.25
C GLU A 94 11.13 13.10 -7.93
N ILE A 95 12.08 14.05 -7.88
CA ILE A 95 12.28 14.95 -6.74
C ILE A 95 11.04 15.77 -6.46
N GLU A 96 10.44 16.38 -7.49
CA GLU A 96 9.26 17.23 -7.31
C GLU A 96 8.05 16.39 -6.86
N ASN A 97 7.84 15.21 -7.44
CA ASN A 97 6.74 14.33 -7.04
C ASN A 97 6.89 13.81 -5.60
N LEU A 98 8.11 13.37 -5.22
CA LEU A 98 8.39 12.92 -3.86
C LEU A 98 8.26 14.05 -2.83
N ARG A 99 8.73 15.26 -3.17
CA ARG A 99 8.50 16.46 -2.35
C ARG A 99 7.01 16.72 -2.19
N GLY A 100 6.24 16.65 -3.27
CA GLY A 100 4.79 16.83 -3.25
C GLY A 100 4.10 15.81 -2.34
N TYR A 101 4.51 14.54 -2.39
CA TYR A 101 4.04 13.49 -1.50
C TYR A 101 4.28 13.81 -0.02
N LEU A 102 5.51 14.20 0.34
CA LEU A 102 5.88 14.53 1.71
C LEU A 102 5.12 15.75 2.24
N ILE A 103 5.02 16.82 1.43
CA ILE A 103 4.28 18.04 1.79
C ILE A 103 2.78 17.75 1.95
N ALA A 104 2.21 16.83 1.16
CA ALA A 104 0.82 16.42 1.26
C ALA A 104 0.52 15.53 2.49
N GLY A 105 1.50 15.25 3.34
CA GLY A 105 1.35 14.45 4.56
C GLY A 105 1.76 12.99 4.43
N GLY A 106 2.36 12.59 3.30
CA GLY A 106 2.95 11.28 3.13
C GLY A 106 4.16 11.05 4.05
N PHE A 107 4.36 9.81 4.49
CA PHE A 107 5.49 9.44 5.34
C PHE A 107 6.45 8.52 4.59
N LEU A 108 7.72 8.91 4.49
CA LEU A 108 8.79 8.12 3.89
C LEU A 108 9.70 7.55 4.97
N ASN A 109 9.69 6.23 5.14
CA ASN A 109 10.62 5.50 5.99
C ASN A 109 11.83 5.03 5.17
N ILE A 110 13.04 5.44 5.54
CA ILE A 110 14.28 5.03 4.86
C ILE A 110 15.11 4.16 5.80
N ASP A 111 15.45 2.95 5.34
CA ASP A 111 16.38 2.01 6.00
C ASP A 111 17.62 1.80 5.14
#